data_AF-A0A4Q2LMY4-F1
#
_entry.id   AF-A0A4Q2LMY4-F1
#
_cell.length_a   1.000
_cell.length_b   1.000
_cell.length_c   1.000
_cell.angle_alpha   90.00
_cell.angle_beta   90.00
_cell.angle_gamma   90.00
#
_symmetry.space_group_name_H-M   'P 1'
#
loop_
_entity.id
_entity.type
_entity.pdbx_description
1 polymer ?
#
loop_
_entity_poly.entity_id
_entity_poly.type
_entity_poly.pdbx_seq_one_letter_code
_entity_poly.pdbx_strand_id
1 'polypeptide(L)'
;MSYALFIAGSTVEYLSLFIFMLVLFRFELRGNYVYIALVSFIMSHVSFFTRMVPEIGAGSSYIQFALSIVVLTVLFRVPLLYSLLMNGAALVFGFAVQGIIFLTLYMMINISLADVQNNMLTGALTQLLSAVVFLAASWTVRTNNLGFDYVPTSLRHNTHVRGTNAVMVVVIGIGISTAAISSVVFRNQYESYVVLASIIFMATLPVFLYYSLRRDREQKE
;
A
#
# COMPACT_ATOMS: atom_id res chain seq x y z
N MET A 1 -2.32 9.83 21.13
CA MET A 1 -1.73 10.51 19.96
C MET A 1 -2.31 11.93 19.86
N SER A 2 -1.47 12.94 19.59
CA SER A 2 -1.97 14.25 19.15
C SER A 2 -2.56 14.08 17.76
N TYR A 3 -3.88 14.23 17.68
CA TYR A 3 -4.68 14.04 16.48
C TYR A 3 -4.07 14.77 15.26
N ALA A 4 -3.70 16.04 15.42
CA ALA A 4 -3.21 16.87 14.32
C ALA A 4 -1.92 16.34 13.68
N LEU A 5 -0.93 15.92 14.48
CA LEU A 5 0.35 15.41 13.98
C LEU A 5 0.17 14.09 13.23
N PHE A 6 -0.66 13.19 13.77
CA PHE A 6 -0.95 11.91 13.12
C PHE A 6 -1.66 12.11 11.78
N ILE A 7 -2.69 12.97 11.76
CA ILE A 7 -3.43 13.25 10.53
C ILE A 7 -2.53 13.89 9.47
N ALA A 8 -1.67 14.84 9.86
CA ALA A 8 -0.73 15.46 8.93
C ALA A 8 0.24 14.43 8.33
N GLY A 9 0.93 13.66 9.18
CA GLY A 9 1.89 12.62 8.73
C GLY A 9 1.22 11.56 7.87
N SER A 10 0.10 11.02 8.33
CA SER A 10 -0.66 9.99 7.60
C SER A 10 -1.23 10.48 6.28
N THR A 11 -1.69 11.74 6.21
CA THR A 11 -2.22 12.30 4.95
C THR A 11 -1.12 12.38 3.89
N VAL A 12 0.08 12.80 4.27
CA VAL A 12 1.24 12.86 3.37
C VAL A 12 1.68 11.46 2.94
N GLU A 13 1.67 10.50 3.87
CA GLU A 13 1.97 9.09 3.59
C GLU A 13 0.95 8.48 2.61
N TYR A 14 -0.36 8.64 2.83
CA TYR A 14 -1.37 8.14 1.90
C TYR A 14 -1.28 8.83 0.54
N LEU A 15 -1.06 10.15 0.51
CA LEU A 15 -0.93 10.90 -0.74
C LEU A 15 0.24 10.38 -1.57
N SER A 16 1.40 10.20 -0.96
CA SER A 16 2.59 9.67 -1.62
C SER A 16 2.43 8.21 -2.07
N LEU A 17 1.74 7.38 -1.28
CA LEU A 17 1.40 6.01 -1.67
C LEU A 17 0.46 5.97 -2.89
N PHE A 18 -0.56 6.83 -2.92
CA PHE A 18 -1.45 6.98 -4.09
C PHE A 18 -0.68 7.46 -5.32
N ILE A 19 0.20 8.45 -5.18
CA ILE A 19 1.07 8.92 -6.26
C ILE A 19 1.92 7.76 -6.79
N PHE A 20 2.57 7.01 -5.90
CA PHE A 20 3.37 5.84 -6.27
C PHE A 20 2.56 4.82 -7.04
N MET A 21 1.39 4.44 -6.52
CA MET A 21 0.50 3.49 -7.17
C MET A 21 0.13 3.93 -8.59
N LEU A 22 -0.25 5.20 -8.76
CA LEU A 22 -0.69 5.71 -10.06
C LEU A 22 0.48 5.80 -11.06
N VAL A 23 1.67 6.22 -10.59
CA VAL A 23 2.88 6.23 -11.41
C VAL A 23 3.31 4.81 -11.81
N LEU A 24 3.20 3.85 -10.88
CA LEU A 24 3.55 2.45 -11.12
C LEU A 24 2.72 1.82 -12.24
N PHE A 25 1.45 2.22 -12.38
CA PHE A 25 0.56 1.71 -13.43
C PHE A 25 0.30 2.70 -14.55
N ARG A 26 1.17 3.70 -14.72
CA ARG A 26 1.07 4.75 -15.75
C ARG A 26 -0.33 5.38 -15.84
N PHE A 27 -1.03 5.45 -14.72
CA PHE A 27 -2.41 5.89 -14.68
C PHE A 27 -2.45 7.42 -14.70
N GLU A 28 -2.79 7.99 -15.85
CA GLU A 28 -2.85 9.43 -16.02
C GLU A 28 -3.96 10.08 -15.19
N LEU A 29 -3.57 11.02 -14.32
CA LEU A 29 -4.49 11.85 -13.59
C LEU A 29 -4.89 13.06 -14.44
N ARG A 30 -6.01 12.95 -15.13
CA ARG A 30 -6.65 14.05 -15.89
C ARG A 30 -7.27 15.11 -14.97
N GLY A 31 -6.46 15.75 -14.13
CA GLY A 31 -6.89 16.84 -13.24
C GLY A 31 -7.45 16.41 -11.88
N ASN A 32 -7.42 15.12 -11.55
CA ASN A 32 -8.03 14.58 -10.32
C ASN A 32 -7.11 14.64 -9.07
N TYR A 33 -6.07 15.48 -9.07
CA TYR A 33 -5.12 15.59 -7.94
C TYR A 33 -5.78 16.05 -6.64
N VAL A 34 -6.77 16.95 -6.74
CA VAL A 34 -7.56 17.42 -5.59
C VAL A 34 -8.32 16.27 -4.94
N TYR A 35 -8.89 15.37 -5.74
CA TYR A 35 -9.60 14.20 -5.24
C TYR A 35 -8.67 13.23 -4.52
N ILE A 36 -7.44 13.03 -4.99
CA ILE A 36 -6.46 12.20 -4.28
C ILE A 36 -6.08 12.83 -2.95
N ALA A 37 -5.82 14.14 -2.92
CA ALA A 37 -5.50 14.83 -1.67
C ALA A 37 -6.65 14.70 -0.66
N LEU A 38 -7.89 14.89 -1.10
CA LEU A 38 -9.08 14.75 -0.27
C LEU A 38 -9.29 13.31 0.21
N VAL A 39 -9.14 12.32 -0.67
CA VAL A 39 -9.20 10.90 -0.27
C VAL A 39 -8.11 10.57 0.74
N SER A 40 -6.87 11.01 0.51
CA SER A 40 -5.75 10.76 1.43
C SER A 40 -6.01 11.36 2.81
N PHE A 41 -6.64 12.53 2.84
CA PHE A 41 -7.09 13.17 4.07
C PHE A 41 -8.23 12.39 4.74
N ILE A 42 -9.22 11.87 4.01
CA ILE A 42 -10.27 11.03 4.61
C ILE A 42 -9.69 9.70 5.12
N MET A 43 -8.81 9.06 4.34
CA MET A 43 -8.15 7.81 4.71
C MET A 43 -7.33 7.98 5.99
N SER A 44 -6.64 9.11 6.19
CA SER A 44 -5.91 9.38 7.43
C SER A 44 -6.83 9.45 8.65
N HIS A 45 -8.04 10.00 8.50
CA HIS A 45 -9.04 10.03 9.58
C HIS A 45 -9.55 8.63 9.89
N VAL A 46 -9.91 7.85 8.88
CA VAL A 46 -10.33 6.45 9.07
C VAL A 46 -9.22 5.65 9.76
N SER A 47 -7.96 5.89 9.39
CA SER A 47 -6.80 5.24 9.99
C SER A 47 -6.67 5.58 11.47
N PHE A 48 -6.84 6.86 11.82
CA PHE A 48 -6.81 7.31 13.20
C PHE A 48 -7.92 6.65 14.04
N PHE A 49 -9.17 6.73 13.58
CA PHE A 49 -10.31 6.20 14.33
C PHE A 49 -10.27 4.68 14.48
N THR A 50 -9.87 3.96 13.44
CA THR A 50 -9.73 2.49 13.51
C THR A 50 -8.63 2.04 14.46
N ARG A 51 -7.57 2.85 14.65
CA ARG A 51 -6.50 2.56 15.62
C ARG A 51 -6.85 2.91 17.06
N MET A 52 -7.77 3.84 17.27
CA MET A 52 -8.24 4.22 18.61
C MET A 52 -9.05 3.12 19.30
N VAL A 53 -9.65 2.20 18.51
CA VAL A 53 -10.40 1.05 19.03
C VAL A 53 -9.53 -0.20 18.89
N PRO A 54 -8.97 -0.77 19.97
CA PRO A 54 -8.02 -1.88 19.89
C PRO A 54 -8.55 -3.12 19.15
N GLU A 55 -9.85 -3.39 19.28
CA GLU A 55 -10.53 -4.50 18.61
C GLU A 55 -10.56 -4.34 17.08
N ILE A 56 -10.58 -3.11 16.60
CA ILE A 56 -10.60 -2.75 15.17
C ILE A 56 -9.18 -2.47 14.66
N GLY A 57 -8.26 -2.09 15.53
CA GLY A 57 -6.88 -1.71 15.18
C GLY A 57 -6.14 -2.79 14.39
N ALA A 58 -6.32 -4.07 14.75
CA ALA A 58 -5.75 -5.20 14.00
C ALA A 58 -6.32 -5.34 12.57
N GLY A 59 -7.55 -4.85 12.36
CA GLY A 59 -8.25 -4.82 11.08
C GLY A 59 -8.01 -3.55 10.25
N SER A 60 -7.38 -2.52 10.82
CA SER A 60 -7.27 -1.18 10.22
C SER A 60 -6.69 -1.21 8.79
N SER A 61 -5.59 -1.94 8.58
CA SER A 61 -4.96 -2.06 7.26
C SER A 61 -5.86 -2.74 6.21
N TYR A 62 -6.70 -3.70 6.62
CA TYR A 62 -7.64 -4.38 5.72
C TYR A 62 -8.83 -3.48 5.37
N ILE A 63 -9.33 -2.72 6.34
CA ILE A 63 -10.38 -1.71 6.11
C ILE A 63 -9.88 -0.66 5.13
N GLN A 64 -8.66 -0.17 5.33
CA GLN A 64 -8.01 0.80 4.45
C GLN A 64 -7.83 0.26 3.03
N PHE A 65 -7.40 -1.00 2.90
CA PHE A 65 -7.26 -1.66 1.60
C PHE A 65 -8.60 -1.82 0.87
N ALA A 66 -9.65 -2.24 1.58
CA ALA A 66 -10.99 -2.35 0.99
C ALA A 66 -11.52 -0.99 0.53
N LEU A 67 -11.33 0.05 1.36
CA LEU A 67 -11.72 1.42 1.01
C LEU A 67 -10.93 1.97 -0.18
N SER A 68 -9.64 1.68 -0.29
CA SER A 68 -8.82 2.15 -1.41
C SER A 68 -9.19 1.46 -2.73
N ILE A 69 -9.67 0.22 -2.69
CA ILE A 69 -10.31 -0.44 -3.86
C ILE A 69 -11.57 0.32 -4.26
N VAL A 70 -12.48 0.59 -3.31
CA VAL A 70 -13.72 1.32 -3.58
C VAL A 70 -13.43 2.69 -4.19
N VAL A 71 -12.43 3.41 -3.66
CA VAL A 71 -12.00 4.69 -4.23
C VAL A 71 -11.58 4.54 -5.69
N LEU A 72 -10.69 3.60 -6.01
CA LEU A 72 -10.25 3.42 -7.40
C LEU A 72 -11.40 3.01 -8.33
N THR A 73 -12.29 2.13 -7.86
CA THR A 73 -13.42 1.67 -8.67
C THR A 73 -14.44 2.78 -8.91
N VAL A 74 -14.84 3.52 -7.87
CA VAL A 74 -15.93 4.50 -7.93
C VAL A 74 -15.43 5.84 -8.46
N LEU A 75 -14.35 6.37 -7.88
CA LEU A 75 -13.87 7.72 -8.17
C LEU A 75 -13.06 7.77 -9.46
N PHE A 76 -12.19 6.78 -9.65
CA PHE A 76 -11.30 6.70 -10.82
C PHE A 76 -11.82 5.80 -11.93
N ARG A 77 -12.99 5.17 -11.75
CA ARG A 77 -13.63 4.32 -12.75
C ARG A 77 -12.69 3.21 -13.25
N VAL A 78 -11.87 2.65 -12.35
CA VAL A 78 -11.00 1.51 -12.63
C VAL A 78 -11.79 0.22 -12.46
N PRO A 79 -11.77 -0.74 -13.42
CA PRO A 79 -12.43 -2.03 -13.23
C PRO A 79 -11.95 -2.73 -11.95
N LEU A 80 -12.87 -3.43 -11.26
CA LEU A 80 -12.64 -4.00 -9.93
C LEU A 80 -11.34 -4.84 -9.85
N LEU A 81 -11.12 -5.69 -10.85
CA LEU A 81 -9.92 -6.54 -10.94
C LEU A 81 -8.64 -5.70 -10.93
N TYR A 82 -8.58 -4.63 -11.73
CA TYR A 82 -7.39 -3.79 -11.79
C TYR A 82 -7.25 -2.91 -10.55
N SER A 83 -8.34 -2.44 -9.95
CA SER A 83 -8.24 -1.75 -8.67
C SER A 83 -7.68 -2.66 -7.57
N LEU A 84 -8.00 -3.96 -7.60
CA LEU A 84 -7.41 -4.95 -6.70
C LEU A 84 -5.91 -5.12 -6.96
N LEU A 85 -5.50 -5.25 -8.22
CA LEU A 85 -4.09 -5.39 -8.60
C LEU A 85 -3.26 -4.16 -8.24
N MET A 86 -3.80 -2.96 -8.52
CA MET A 86 -3.14 -1.69 -8.23
C MET A 86 -2.95 -1.50 -6.73
N ASN A 87 -4.02 -1.68 -5.95
CA ASN A 87 -3.93 -1.58 -4.50
C ASN A 87 -3.06 -2.70 -3.92
N GLY A 88 -3.12 -3.92 -4.47
CA GLY A 88 -2.30 -5.03 -4.02
C GLY A 88 -0.81 -4.74 -4.18
N ALA A 89 -0.40 -4.22 -5.34
CA ALA A 89 0.97 -3.79 -5.58
C ALA A 89 1.43 -2.70 -4.60
N ALA A 90 0.59 -1.67 -4.41
CA ALA A 90 0.88 -0.58 -3.50
C ALA A 90 0.98 -1.05 -2.04
N LEU A 91 0.10 -1.98 -1.63
CA LEU A 91 0.10 -2.57 -0.30
C LEU A 91 1.36 -3.40 -0.06
N VAL A 92 1.71 -4.30 -1.00
CA VAL A 92 2.92 -5.13 -0.90
C VAL A 92 4.16 -4.25 -0.80
N PHE A 93 4.26 -3.22 -1.63
CA PHE A 93 5.36 -2.26 -1.57
C PHE A 93 5.36 -1.47 -0.25
N GLY A 94 4.20 -1.00 0.20
CA GLY A 94 4.02 -0.25 1.43
C GLY A 94 4.50 -1.02 2.67
N PHE A 95 4.09 -2.29 2.81
CA PHE A 95 4.53 -3.14 3.92
C PHE A 95 6.02 -3.47 3.86
N ALA A 96 6.59 -3.64 2.66
CA ALA A 96 8.03 -3.83 2.49
C ALA A 96 8.80 -2.58 2.92
N VAL A 97 8.38 -1.39 2.49
CA VAL A 97 9.00 -0.11 2.88
C VAL A 97 8.91 0.13 4.38
N GLN A 98 7.72 -0.02 4.98
CA GLN A 98 7.54 0.13 6.42
C GLN A 98 8.39 -0.88 7.20
N GLY A 99 8.46 -2.13 6.75
CA GLY A 99 9.32 -3.16 7.34
C GLY A 99 10.80 -2.80 7.34
N ILE A 100 11.31 -2.33 6.19
CA ILE A 100 12.70 -1.87 6.06
C ILE A 100 12.98 -0.68 6.98
N ILE A 101 12.06 0.29 7.03
CA ILE A 101 12.19 1.45 7.90
C ILE A 101 12.26 1.01 9.36
N PHE A 102 11.33 0.17 9.83
CA PHE A 102 11.34 -0.33 11.20
C PHE A 102 12.61 -1.11 11.54
N LEU A 103 13.05 -1.99 10.64
CA LEU A 103 14.28 -2.74 10.83
C LEU A 103 15.50 -1.80 10.95
N THR A 104 15.55 -0.77 10.11
CA THR A 104 16.65 0.21 10.11
C THR A 104 16.65 1.04 11.38
N LEU A 105 15.47 1.53 11.82
CA LEU A 105 15.33 2.29 13.06
C LEU A 105 15.73 1.46 14.28
N TYR A 106 15.35 0.19 14.31
CA TYR A 106 15.72 -0.72 15.38
C TYR A 106 17.25 -0.98 15.40
N MET A 107 17.84 -1.31 14.25
CA MET A 107 19.27 -1.67 14.18
C MET A 107 20.21 -0.47 14.40
N MET A 108 19.84 0.73 13.91
CA MET A 108 20.75 1.89 13.93
C MET A 108 20.63 2.74 15.19
N ILE A 109 19.42 2.90 15.72
CA ILE A 109 19.14 3.85 16.82
C ILE A 109 18.29 3.24 17.94
N ASN A 110 18.09 1.90 17.92
CA ASN A 110 17.38 1.14 18.94
C ASN A 110 15.96 1.66 19.24
N ILE A 111 15.28 2.19 18.22
CA ILE A 111 13.87 2.57 18.32
C ILE A 111 13.02 1.34 18.04
N SER A 112 12.24 0.92 19.03
CA SER A 112 11.32 -0.21 18.92
C SER A 112 10.02 0.20 18.22
N LEU A 113 9.24 -0.80 17.80
CA LEU A 113 7.91 -0.55 17.24
C LEU A 113 6.97 0.07 18.28
N ALA A 114 7.11 -0.34 19.54
CA ALA A 114 6.39 0.26 20.66
C ALA A 114 6.71 1.75 20.83
N ASP A 115 7.95 2.17 20.60
CA ASP A 115 8.34 3.58 20.63
C ASP A 115 7.66 4.37 19.51
N VAL A 116 7.54 3.81 18.31
CA VAL A 116 6.84 4.47 17.20
C VAL A 116 5.35 4.64 17.50
N GLN A 117 4.73 3.68 18.18
CA GLN A 117 3.32 3.76 18.56
C GLN A 117 3.06 4.72 19.72
N ASN A 118 3.92 4.69 20.74
CA ASN A 118 3.73 5.44 21.98
C ASN A 118 4.27 6.88 21.88
N ASN A 119 5.28 7.11 21.04
CA ASN A 119 5.87 8.44 20.83
C ASN A 119 5.31 9.09 19.54
N MET A 120 4.64 10.22 19.75
CA MET A 120 3.96 10.96 18.67
C MET A 120 4.93 11.48 17.61
N LEU A 121 6.08 11.99 18.04
CA LEU A 121 7.07 12.56 17.13
C LEU A 121 7.70 11.45 16.29
N THR A 122 8.09 10.35 16.92
CA THR A 122 8.65 9.18 16.24
C THR A 122 7.66 8.57 15.25
N GLY A 123 6.39 8.45 15.63
CA GLY A 123 5.31 8.02 14.74
C GLY A 123 5.19 8.91 13.49
N ALA A 124 5.04 10.21 13.67
CA ALA A 124 4.90 11.15 12.56
C ALA A 124 6.15 11.19 11.65
N LEU A 125 7.36 11.14 12.23
CA LEU A 125 8.61 11.09 11.47
C LEU A 125 8.73 9.79 10.65
N THR A 126 8.27 8.67 11.19
CA THR A 126 8.25 7.38 10.48
C THR A 126 7.31 7.42 9.27
N GLN A 127 6.15 8.08 9.41
CA GLN A 127 5.20 8.28 8.31
C GLN A 127 5.78 9.19 7.22
N LEU A 128 6.43 10.28 7.63
CA LEU A 128 7.12 11.17 6.68
C LEU A 128 8.27 10.48 5.96
N LEU A 129 9.05 9.64 6.66
CA LEU A 129 10.11 8.86 6.05
C LEU A 129 9.56 7.87 5.01
N SER A 130 8.45 7.19 5.34
CA SER A 130 7.74 6.31 4.40
C SER A 130 7.27 7.08 3.17
N ALA A 131 6.72 8.28 3.37
CA ALA A 131 6.30 9.14 2.28
C ALA A 131 7.45 9.55 1.35
N VAL A 132 8.61 9.90 1.91
CA VAL A 132 9.82 10.21 1.14
C VAL A 132 10.24 9.00 0.29
N VAL A 133 10.21 7.79 0.85
CA VAL A 133 10.55 6.56 0.12
C VAL A 133 9.54 6.31 -1.01
N PHE A 134 8.24 6.49 -0.78
CA PHE A 134 7.22 6.36 -1.84
C PHE A 134 7.43 7.37 -2.97
N LEU A 135 7.74 8.62 -2.65
CA LEU A 135 8.02 9.65 -3.66
C LEU A 135 9.32 9.36 -4.43
N ALA A 136 10.36 8.92 -3.74
CA ALA A 136 11.62 8.51 -4.38
C ALA A 136 11.41 7.31 -5.31
N ALA A 137 10.64 6.30 -4.87
CA ALA A 137 10.26 5.16 -5.70
C ALA A 137 9.45 5.60 -6.92
N SER A 138 8.49 6.51 -6.74
CA SER A 138 7.69 7.10 -7.83
C SER A 138 8.60 7.78 -8.86
N TRP A 139 9.56 8.57 -8.39
CA TRP A 139 10.52 9.26 -9.23
C TRP A 139 11.38 8.27 -10.03
N THR A 140 11.89 7.22 -9.38
CA THR A 140 12.68 6.17 -10.03
C THR A 140 11.87 5.43 -11.09
N VAL A 141 10.62 5.07 -10.79
CA VAL A 141 9.73 4.39 -11.75
C VAL A 141 9.47 5.28 -12.97
N ARG A 142 9.22 6.57 -12.75
CA ARG A 142 8.98 7.53 -13.83
C ARG A 142 10.21 7.78 -14.69
N THR A 143 11.37 8.00 -14.08
CA THR A 143 12.61 8.33 -14.82
C THR A 143 13.16 7.14 -15.60
N ASN A 144 12.99 5.92 -15.09
CA ASN A 144 13.44 4.69 -15.76
C ASN A 144 12.33 4.02 -16.60
N ASN A 145 11.15 4.65 -16.74
CA ASN A 145 9.99 4.12 -17.46
C ASN A 145 9.56 2.70 -17.03
N LEU A 146 9.72 2.35 -15.75
CA LEU A 146 9.45 1.02 -15.20
C LEU A 146 7.96 0.75 -14.90
N GLY A 147 7.08 1.72 -15.16
CA GLY A 147 5.65 1.57 -14.92
C GLY A 147 5.00 0.58 -15.89
N PHE A 148 3.92 -0.05 -15.46
CA PHE A 148 3.13 -1.03 -16.20
C PHE A 148 1.99 -0.34 -16.98
N ASP A 149 1.75 -0.77 -18.22
CA ASP A 149 0.72 -0.16 -19.10
C ASP A 149 -0.53 -1.03 -19.24
N TYR A 150 -0.56 -2.20 -18.60
CA TYR A 150 -1.62 -3.18 -18.82
C TYR A 150 -2.96 -2.86 -18.13
N VAL A 151 -3.02 -1.76 -17.37
CA VAL A 151 -4.22 -1.33 -16.66
C VAL A 151 -5.04 -0.40 -17.55
N PRO A 152 -6.25 -0.80 -17.98
CA PRO A 152 -7.10 0.05 -18.79
C PRO A 152 -7.64 1.22 -17.96
N THR A 153 -7.70 2.37 -18.62
CA THR A 153 -8.23 3.62 -18.06
C THR A 153 -9.76 3.74 -18.17
N SER A 154 -10.45 2.69 -18.63
CA SER A 154 -11.90 2.68 -18.88
C SER A 154 -12.62 1.49 -18.25
N LEU A 155 -13.75 1.77 -17.58
CA LEU A 155 -14.70 0.81 -17.00
C LEU A 155 -15.23 -0.24 -17.99
N ARG A 156 -15.31 0.09 -19.29
CA ARG A 156 -15.94 -0.78 -20.31
C ARG A 156 -15.04 -1.90 -20.81
N HIS A 157 -13.83 -2.05 -20.27
CA HIS A 157 -12.95 -3.13 -20.67
C HIS A 157 -13.41 -4.45 -20.03
N ASN A 158 -13.75 -5.45 -20.85
CA ASN A 158 -14.21 -6.75 -20.36
C ASN A 158 -13.02 -7.54 -19.81
N THR A 159 -12.82 -7.49 -18.50
CA THR A 159 -11.68 -8.09 -17.83
C THR A 159 -11.96 -9.54 -17.47
N HIS A 160 -11.15 -10.44 -18.01
CA HIS A 160 -11.22 -11.86 -17.67
C HIS A 160 -10.06 -12.23 -16.74
N VAL A 161 -10.38 -12.92 -15.64
CA VAL A 161 -9.40 -13.53 -14.74
C VAL A 161 -8.88 -14.80 -15.40
N ARG A 162 -7.92 -14.66 -16.33
CA ARG A 162 -7.27 -15.78 -17.01
C ARG A 162 -5.76 -15.54 -17.13
N GLY A 163 -5.00 -16.63 -17.17
CA GLY A 163 -3.54 -16.62 -17.33
C GLY A 163 -2.82 -15.82 -16.25
N THR A 164 -1.94 -14.92 -16.68
CA THR A 164 -1.05 -14.14 -15.80
C THR A 164 -1.81 -13.23 -14.82
N ASN A 165 -2.97 -12.70 -15.19
CA ASN A 165 -3.83 -11.93 -14.27
C ASN A 165 -4.33 -12.77 -13.09
N ALA A 166 -4.69 -14.04 -13.34
CA ALA A 166 -5.14 -14.94 -12.29
C ALA A 166 -4.00 -15.22 -11.29
N VAL A 167 -2.78 -15.43 -11.79
CA VAL A 167 -1.60 -15.66 -10.94
C VAL A 167 -1.32 -14.45 -10.05
N MET A 168 -1.38 -13.23 -10.58
CA MET A 168 -1.20 -12.01 -9.78
C MET A 168 -2.23 -11.87 -8.66
N VAL A 169 -3.51 -12.14 -8.98
CA VAL A 169 -4.59 -12.12 -7.98
C VAL A 169 -4.34 -13.16 -6.90
N VAL A 170 -3.92 -14.37 -7.28
CA VAL A 170 -3.58 -15.43 -6.33
C VAL A 170 -2.39 -15.04 -5.46
N VAL A 171 -1.35 -14.44 -6.01
CA VAL A 171 -0.17 -13.98 -5.24
C VAL A 171 -0.57 -12.91 -4.23
N ILE A 172 -1.35 -11.91 -4.64
CA ILE A 172 -1.87 -10.87 -3.73
C ILE A 172 -2.80 -11.51 -2.68
N GLY A 173 -3.69 -12.40 -3.11
CA GLY A 173 -4.63 -13.10 -2.22
C GLY A 173 -3.93 -13.93 -1.16
N ILE A 174 -2.89 -14.68 -1.54
CA ILE A 174 -2.04 -15.43 -0.61
C ILE A 174 -1.31 -14.48 0.33
N GLY A 175 -0.70 -13.40 -0.18
CA GLY A 175 -0.02 -12.41 0.66
C GLY A 175 -0.94 -11.82 1.73
N ILE A 176 -2.12 -11.35 1.33
CA ILE A 176 -3.13 -10.78 2.22
C ILE A 176 -3.65 -11.84 3.22
N SER A 177 -3.97 -13.05 2.75
CA SER A 177 -4.49 -14.11 3.62
C SER A 177 -3.45 -14.56 4.65
N THR A 178 -2.19 -14.68 4.24
CA THR A 178 -1.10 -15.07 5.14
C THR A 178 -0.82 -13.98 6.17
N ALA A 179 -0.85 -12.71 5.76
CA ALA A 179 -0.80 -11.57 6.68
C ALA A 179 -1.99 -11.55 7.66
N ALA A 180 -3.21 -11.88 7.19
CA ALA A 180 -4.40 -11.93 8.03
C ALA A 180 -4.31 -13.05 9.08
N ILE A 181 -3.90 -14.25 8.66
CA ILE A 181 -3.63 -15.37 9.56
C ILE A 181 -2.57 -14.98 10.58
N SER A 182 -1.49 -14.32 10.14
CA SER A 182 -0.42 -13.84 11.02
C SER A 182 -0.94 -12.84 12.06
N SER A 183 -1.83 -11.92 11.66
CA SER A 183 -2.46 -10.96 12.59
C SER A 183 -3.25 -11.67 13.70
N VAL A 184 -3.96 -12.75 13.36
CA VAL A 184 -4.72 -13.55 14.33
C VAL A 184 -3.79 -14.36 15.23
N VAL A 185 -2.79 -15.03 14.67
CA VAL A 185 -1.83 -15.87 15.42
C VAL A 185 -1.00 -15.03 16.39
N PHE A 186 -0.55 -13.85 15.95
CA PHE A 186 0.31 -12.95 16.72
C PHE A 186 -0.47 -11.79 17.34
N ARG A 187 -1.77 -11.96 17.62
CA ARG A 187 -2.64 -10.89 18.16
C ARG A 187 -2.09 -10.22 19.42
N ASN A 188 -1.37 -10.98 20.26
CA ASN A 188 -0.76 -10.48 21.50
C ASN A 188 0.73 -10.11 21.35
N GLN A 189 1.30 -10.28 20.16
CA GLN A 189 2.72 -10.04 19.83
C GLN A 189 2.81 -9.19 18.57
N TYR A 190 2.40 -7.93 18.71
CA TYR A 190 2.30 -6.99 17.58
C TYR A 190 3.64 -6.80 16.85
N GLU A 191 4.77 -6.82 17.56
CA GLU A 191 6.10 -6.74 16.96
C GLU A 191 6.38 -7.93 16.03
N SER A 192 6.11 -9.15 16.51
CA SER A 192 6.27 -10.38 15.73
C SER A 192 5.36 -10.39 14.51
N TYR A 193 4.13 -9.87 14.64
CA TYR A 193 3.22 -9.68 13.52
C TYR A 193 3.81 -8.76 12.45
N VAL A 194 4.28 -7.57 12.83
CA VAL A 194 4.81 -6.59 11.86
C VAL A 194 6.04 -7.15 11.14
N VAL A 195 6.97 -7.76 11.87
CA VAL A 195 8.17 -8.37 11.28
C VAL A 195 7.77 -9.48 10.29
N LEU A 196 6.87 -10.38 10.70
CA LEU A 196 6.45 -11.49 9.83
C LEU A 196 5.69 -10.99 8.60
N ALA A 197 4.77 -10.04 8.76
CA ALA A 197 4.06 -9.42 7.65
C ALA A 197 5.04 -8.77 6.66
N SER A 198 6.02 -8.02 7.17
CA SER A 198 7.06 -7.40 6.33
C SER A 198 7.89 -8.45 5.58
N ILE A 199 8.25 -9.57 6.20
CA ILE A 199 8.96 -10.68 5.54
C ILE A 199 8.10 -11.29 4.43
N ILE A 200 6.82 -11.58 4.72
CA ILE A 200 5.88 -12.13 3.73
C ILE A 200 5.78 -11.17 2.55
N PHE A 201 5.56 -9.88 2.80
CA PHE A 201 5.40 -8.91 1.72
C PHE A 201 6.69 -8.72 0.93
N MET A 202 7.85 -8.70 1.59
CA MET A 202 9.15 -8.64 0.94
C MET A 202 9.43 -9.88 0.06
N ALA A 203 8.97 -11.06 0.46
CA ALA A 203 9.06 -12.28 -0.34
C ALA A 203 8.05 -12.29 -1.52
N THR A 204 6.85 -11.72 -1.34
CA THR A 204 5.85 -11.64 -2.41
C THR A 204 6.16 -10.58 -3.46
N LEU A 205 6.90 -9.52 -3.11
CA LEU A 205 7.16 -8.39 -3.99
C LEU A 205 7.93 -8.81 -5.27
N PRO A 206 9.04 -9.57 -5.23
CA PRO A 206 9.72 -10.04 -6.44
C PRO A 206 8.83 -10.90 -7.33
N VAL A 207 8.01 -11.78 -6.73
CA VAL A 207 7.08 -12.64 -7.45
C VAL A 207 6.03 -11.80 -8.18
N PHE A 208 5.45 -10.82 -7.48
CA PHE A 208 4.50 -9.89 -8.07
C PHE A 208 5.12 -9.09 -9.23
N LEU A 209 6.30 -8.51 -9.03
CA LEU A 209 7.00 -7.73 -10.07
C LEU A 209 7.34 -8.60 -11.29
N TYR A 210 7.78 -9.84 -11.09
CA TYR A 210 8.06 -10.77 -12.18
C TYR A 210 6.83 -11.03 -13.05
N TYR A 211 5.68 -11.34 -12.44
CA TYR A 211 4.46 -11.57 -13.19
C TYR A 211 3.92 -10.28 -13.83
N SER A 212 4.10 -9.12 -13.19
CA SER A 212 3.74 -7.80 -13.77
C SER A 212 4.53 -7.48 -15.01
N LEU A 213 5.85 -7.72 -15.00
CA LEU A 213 6.69 -7.59 -16.19
C LEU A 213 6.31 -8.58 -17.28
N ARG A 214 6.00 -9.83 -16.92
CA ARG A 214 5.54 -10.83 -17.88
C ARG A 214 4.23 -10.41 -18.54
N ARG A 215 3.26 -9.90 -17.76
CA ARG A 215 1.97 -9.46 -18.28
C ARG A 215 2.11 -8.28 -19.25
N ASP A 216 2.98 -7.34 -18.92
CA ASP A 216 3.25 -6.17 -19.76
C ASP A 216 3.86 -6.57 -21.12
N ARG A 217 4.66 -7.64 -21.15
CA ARG A 217 5.18 -8.22 -22.41
C ARG A 217 4.11 -8.93 -23.23
N GLU A 218 3.24 -9.71 -22.59
CA GLU A 218 2.14 -10.45 -23.25
C GLU A 218 1.12 -9.54 -23.96
N GLN A 219 1.05 -8.25 -23.65
CA GLN A 219 0.18 -7.29 -24.34
C GLN A 219 0.86 -6.52 -25.46
N LYS A 220 2.19 -6.57 -25.54
CA LYS A 220 2.98 -5.90 -26.58
C LYS A 220 3.26 -6.80 -27.79
N GLU A 221 3.11 -8.10 -27.62
CA GLU A 221 3.13 -9.14 -28.68
C GLU A 221 1.73 -9.33 -29.28
#